data_AF-A0A5K1ANM5-F1
#
_entry.id   AF-A0A5K1ANM5-F1
#
_cell.length_a   1.000
_cell.length_b   1.000
_cell.length_c   1.000
_cell.angle_alpha   90.00
_cell.angle_beta   90.00
_cell.angle_gamma   90.00
#
_symmetry.space_group_name_H-M   'P 1'
#
loop_
_entity.id
_entity.type
_entity.pdbx_description
1 polymer ?
#
loop_
_entity_poly.entity_id
_entity_poly.type
_entity_poly.pdbx_seq_one_letter_code
_entity_poly.pdbx_strand_id
1 'polypeptide(L)' 'ALFDYIASTLKDFVEKENNENGLQPGMRELGFTFSFPMKQTLVSSGVLVKWTKGFAIEDM' A
#
# COMPACT_ATOMS: atom_id res chain seq x y z
N ALA A 1 6.68 -7.35 -7.65
CA ALA A 1 7.11 -6.09 -8.29
C ALA A 1 6.31 -4.85 -7.82
N LEU A 2 5.00 -4.73 -8.09
CA LEU A 2 4.23 -3.53 -7.69
C LEU A 2 4.22 -3.31 -6.17
N PHE A 3 3.84 -4.34 -5.41
CA PHE A 3 3.75 -4.22 -3.96
C PHE A 3 5.11 -4.06 -3.29
N ASP A 4 6.18 -4.61 -3.88
CA ASP A 4 7.56 -4.37 -3.42
C ASP A 4 7.94 -2.89 -3.56
N TYR A 5 7.58 -2.26 -4.68
CA TYR A 5 7.80 -0.82 -4.90
C TYR A 5 6.99 0.04 -3.91
N ILE A 6 5.73 -0.32 -3.66
CA ILE A 6 4.91 0.35 -2.65
C ILE A 6 5.57 0.21 -1.26
N ALA A 7 6.04 -0.98 -0.91
CA ALA A 7 6.69 -1.25 0.37
C ALA A 7 7.99 -0.47 0.54
N SER A 8 8.85 -0.41 -0.49
CA SER A 8 10.10 0.37 -0.43
C SER A 8 9.82 1.86 -0.28
N THR A 9 8.85 2.39 -1.03
CA THR A 9 8.48 3.81 -0.96
C THR A 9 7.90 4.16 0.42
N LEU A 10 7.07 3.30 1.00
CA LEU A 10 6.53 3.49 2.35
C LEU A 10 7.62 3.41 3.42
N LYS A 11 8.59 2.50 3.27
CA LYS A 11 9.74 2.39 4.18
C LYS A 11 10.54 3.69 4.21
N ASP A 12 10.93 4.19 3.04
CA ASP A 12 11.73 5.42 2.91
C ASP A 12 10.98 6.62 3.52
N PHE A 13 9.66 6.71 3.31
CA PHE A 13 8.82 7.73 3.91
C PHE A 13 8.81 7.66 5.45
N VAL A 14 8.62 6.47 6.03
CA VAL A 14 8.59 6.28 7.49
C VAL A 14 9.94 6.59 8.12
N GLU A 15 11.05 6.16 7.50
CA GLU A 15 12.40 6.46 7.99
C GLU A 15 12.69 7.96 7.98
N LYS A 16 12.32 8.66 6.91
CA LYS A 16 12.46 10.12 6.82
C LYS A 16 11.65 10.84 7.92
N GLU A 17 10.38 10.48 8.08
CA GLU A 17 9.50 11.08 9.09
C GLU A 17 9.98 10.84 10.53
N ASN A 18 10.54 9.66 10.83
CA ASN A 18 11.12 9.37 12.13
C ASN A 18 12.34 10.27 12.42
N ASN A 19 13.18 10.51 11.41
CA ASN A 19 14.39 11.32 11.54
C ASN A 19 14.08 12.81 11.68
N GLU A 20 13.08 13.32 10.95
CA GLU A 20 12.75 14.75 10.91
C GLU A 20 11.82 15.19 12.05
N ASN A 21 10.83 14.35 12.39
CA ASN A 21 9.73 14.73 13.29
C ASN A 21 9.78 14.02 14.66
N GLY A 22 10.80 13.19 14.91
CA GLY A 22 10.98 12.48 16.18
C GLY A 22 9.82 11.55 16.53
N LEU A 23 9.11 11.06 15.51
CA LEU A 23 7.95 10.18 15.67
C LEU A 23 8.39 8.84 16.29
N GLN A 24 7.54 8.31 17.18
CA GLN A 24 7.83 7.08 17.92
C GLN A 24 7.98 5.88 16.96
N PRO A 25 9.02 5.05 17.14
CA PRO A 25 9.12 3.77 16.45
C PRO A 25 7.91 2.90 16.80
N GLY A 26 7.20 2.38 15.80
CA GLY A 26 6.04 1.52 16.04
C GLY A 26 5.17 1.29 14.82
N MET A 27 4.14 0.46 15.01
CA MET A 27 3.12 0.20 14.00
C MET A 27 2.25 1.45 13.81
N ARG A 28 2.11 1.88 12.56
CA ARG A 28 1.29 3.05 12.19
C ARG A 28 0.00 2.59 11.52
N GLU A 29 -1.09 3.33 11.77
CA GLU A 29 -2.34 3.12 11.06
C GLU A 29 -2.18 3.58 9.60
N LEU A 30 -2.66 2.77 8.66
CA LEU A 30 -2.57 3.04 7.23
C LEU A 30 -3.94 2.83 6.57
N GLY A 31 -4.44 3.87 5.90
CA GLY A 31 -5.53 3.73 4.94
C GLY A 31 -4.96 3.44 3.55
N PHE A 32 -5.42 2.37 2.90
CA PHE A 32 -4.99 2.04 1.54
C PHE A 32 -6.13 2.25 0.53
N THR A 33 -6.15 3.41 -0.10
CA THR A 33 -7.10 3.72 -1.19
C THR A 33 -6.67 3.03 -2.48
N PHE A 34 -7.08 1.77 -2.62
CA PHE A 34 -6.75 0.96 -3.79
C PHE A 34 -7.79 1.17 -4.91
N SER A 35 -7.59 2.20 -5.74
CA SER A 35 -8.54 2.68 -6.75
C SER A 35 -8.67 1.77 -7.99
N PHE A 36 -9.00 0.50 -7.77
CA PHE A 36 -9.28 -0.51 -8.79
C PHE A 36 -10.61 -1.22 -8.49
N PRO A 37 -11.28 -1.79 -9.50
CA PRO A 37 -12.43 -2.64 -9.26
C PRO A 37 -12.07 -3.80 -8.32
N MET A 38 -12.68 -3.81 -7.14
CA MET A 38 -12.41 -4.78 -6.08
C MET A 38 -13.72 -5.26 -5.43
N LYS A 39 -13.71 -6.50 -4.96
CA LYS A 39 -14.76 -7.05 -4.09
C LYS A 39 -14.25 -6.99 -2.65
N GLN A 40 -14.69 -5.97 -1.92
CA GLN A 40 -14.32 -5.79 -0.52
C GLN A 40 -15.00 -6.84 0.37
N THR A 41 -14.23 -7.49 1.24
CA THR A 41 -14.72 -8.51 2.18
C THR A 41 -14.74 -8.00 3.61
N LEU A 42 -13.77 -7.16 3.99
CA LEU A 42 -13.69 -6.46 5.28
C LEU A 42 -13.12 -5.06 5.06
N VAL A 43 -13.09 -4.23 6.10
CA VAL A 43 -12.45 -2.91 6.04
C VAL A 43 -10.98 -2.98 5.58
N SER A 44 -10.26 -4.01 6.02
CA SER A 44 -8.84 -4.25 5.73
C SER A 44 -8.58 -5.33 4.68
N SER A 45 -9.61 -5.83 3.98
CA SER A 45 -9.41 -6.86 2.95
C SER A 45 -10.39 -6.77 1.79
N GLY A 46 -9.91 -7.15 0.61
CA GLY A 46 -10.71 -7.30 -0.59
C GLY A 46 -9.95 -8.06 -1.66
N VAL A 47 -10.69 -8.60 -2.62
CA VAL A 47 -10.13 -9.31 -3.78
C VAL A 47 -10.21 -8.39 -4.99
N LEU A 48 -9.08 -8.20 -5.67
CA LEU A 48 -9.06 -7.49 -6.95
C LEU A 48 -9.91 -8.26 -7.97
N VAL A 49 -10.82 -7.57 -8.66
CA VAL A 49 -11.65 -8.18 -9.72
C VAL A 49 -10.94 -8.10 -11.06
N LYS A 50 -10.38 -6.94 -11.39
CA LYS A 50 -9.58 -6.74 -12.60
C LYS A 50 -8.69 -5.51 -12.50
N TRP A 51 -7.52 -5.58 -13.12
CA TRP A 51 -6.71 -4.39 -13.39
C TRP A 51 -7.40 -3.48 -14.40
N THR A 52 -7.24 -2.17 -14.23
CA THR A 52 -7.74 -1.12 -15.14
C THR A 52 -6.66 -0.05 -15.31
N LYS A 53 -6.94 1.03 -16.06
CA LYS A 53 -6.02 2.17 -16.24
C LYS A 53 -4.69 1.77 -16.91
N GLY A 54 -4.74 0.77 -17.79
CA GLY A 54 -3.57 0.25 -18.49
C GLY A 54 -2.66 -0.65 -17.65
N PHE A 55 -3.02 -0.95 -16.39
CA PHE A 55 -2.31 -1.96 -15.61
C PHE A 55 -2.66 -3.36 -16.09
N ALA A 56 -1.63 -4.19 -16.24
CA ALA A 56 -1.74 -5.63 -16.44
C ALA A 56 -0.59 -6.26 -15.65
N ILE A 57 -0.89 -6.69 -14.42
CA ILE A 57 0.10 -7.28 -13.51
C ILE A 57 -0.26 -8.76 -13.38
N GLU A 58 0.71 -9.61 -13.70
CA GLU A 58 0.60 -11.06 -13.56
C GLU A 58 0.73 -11.47 -12.08
N ASP A 59 -0.01 -12.52 -11.69
CA ASP A 59 0.19 -13.16 -10.39
C ASP A 59 1.58 -13.81 -10.38
N MET A 60 2.45 -13.37 -9.47
CA MET A 60 3.74 -14.02 -9.19
C MET A 60 3.55 -15.25 -8.32
#